data_AF-A0A356X6H4-F1
#
_entry.id   AF-A0A356X6H4-F1
#
_cell.length_a   1.000
_cell.length_b   1.000
_cell.length_c   1.000
_cell.angle_alpha   90.00
_cell.angle_beta   90.00
_cell.angle_gamma   90.00
#
_symmetry.space_group_name_H-M   'P 1'
#
loop_
_entity.id
_entity.type
_entity.pdbx_description
1 polymer ?
#
loop_
_entity_poly.entity_id
_entity_poly.type
_entity_poly.pdbx_seq_one_letter_code
_entity_poly.pdbx_strand_id
1 'polypeptide(L)'
;EVDGEEQVSENWENIKLKEGKKSTLDGLPMQLPALIRAQRMQEKAANVGFDWPEWKLAWEKLDEELQEFRQALENGDPDELSDEFGDVLFSLVNVSRYFDLNAEDSLRKTNAKFE
;
A
#
# COMPACT_ATOMS: atom_id res chain seq x y z
N GLU A 1 12.85 -19.05 -13.38
CA GLU A 1 12.45 -18.12 -12.31
C GLU A 1 11.81 -16.90 -12.95
N VAL A 2 10.49 -16.95 -13.10
CA VAL A 2 9.63 -15.83 -13.51
C VAL A 2 8.29 -15.86 -12.73
N ASP A 3 8.11 -16.84 -11.84
CA ASP A 3 6.87 -17.04 -11.06
C ASP A 3 6.74 -16.09 -9.86
N GLY A 4 7.76 -15.31 -9.50
CA GLY A 4 7.77 -14.53 -8.25
C GLY A 4 7.03 -13.20 -8.35
N GLU A 5 7.45 -12.34 -9.28
CA GLU A 5 6.95 -10.96 -9.37
C GLU A 5 5.50 -10.89 -9.89
N GLU A 6 5.19 -11.63 -10.94
CA GLU A 6 3.85 -11.66 -11.54
C GLU A 6 2.84 -12.24 -10.54
N GLN A 7 3.24 -13.28 -9.79
CA GLN A 7 2.41 -13.84 -8.71
C GLN A 7 2.24 -12.87 -7.54
N VAL A 8 3.28 -12.14 -7.12
CA VAL A 8 3.14 -11.14 -6.04
C VAL A 8 2.24 -9.99 -6.50
N SER A 9 2.34 -9.56 -7.76
CA SER A 9 1.46 -8.55 -8.37
C SER A 9 0.01 -9.01 -8.42
N GLU A 10 -0.27 -10.21 -8.94
CA GLU A 10 -1.63 -10.77 -8.94
C GLU A 10 -2.20 -10.89 -7.52
N ASN A 11 -1.37 -11.28 -6.55
CA ASN A 11 -1.81 -11.39 -5.17
C ASN A 11 -2.06 -10.02 -4.53
N TRP A 12 -1.29 -9.01 -4.92
CA TRP A 12 -1.49 -7.61 -4.53
C TRP A 12 -2.84 -7.09 -5.02
N GLU A 13 -3.14 -7.29 -6.30
CA GLU A 13 -4.46 -6.97 -6.87
C GLU A 13 -5.58 -7.73 -6.16
N ASN A 14 -5.36 -9.00 -5.82
CA ASN A 14 -6.30 -9.77 -5.01
C ASN A 14 -6.45 -9.26 -3.56
N ILE A 15 -5.44 -8.61 -3.00
CA ILE A 15 -5.52 -7.96 -1.68
C ILE A 15 -6.35 -6.68 -1.79
N LYS A 16 -6.13 -5.86 -2.82
CA LYS A 16 -6.95 -4.68 -3.15
C LYS A 16 -8.43 -5.08 -3.36
N LEU A 17 -8.68 -6.09 -4.21
CA LEU A 17 -10.04 -6.59 -4.52
C LEU A 17 -10.78 -7.25 -3.35
N LYS A 18 -10.07 -7.65 -2.28
CA LYS A 18 -10.68 -8.26 -1.08
C LYS A 18 -11.13 -7.24 -0.05
N GLU A 19 -11.05 -5.94 -0.33
CA GLU A 19 -11.74 -4.92 0.47
C GLU A 19 -13.24 -5.23 0.54
N GLY A 20 -13.69 -5.74 1.70
CA GLY A 20 -15.09 -6.05 1.98
C GLY A 20 -15.45 -7.51 2.26
N LYS A 21 -14.53 -8.49 2.14
CA LYS A 21 -14.80 -9.89 2.54
C LYS A 21 -13.91 -10.36 3.69
N LYS A 22 -14.56 -10.74 4.81
CA LYS A 22 -14.03 -11.48 5.97
C LYS A 22 -13.11 -12.62 5.51
N SER A 23 -11.79 -12.44 5.48
CA SER A 23 -10.86 -13.59 5.55
C SER A 23 -9.39 -13.21 5.78
N THR A 24 -8.91 -12.06 5.33
CA THR A 24 -7.46 -11.70 5.42
C THR A 24 -7.16 -10.62 6.47
N LEU A 25 -8.16 -9.82 6.84
CA LEU A 25 -8.00 -8.69 7.78
C LEU A 25 -8.47 -8.99 9.22
N ASP A 26 -8.94 -10.20 9.50
CA ASP A 26 -9.48 -10.58 10.81
C ASP A 26 -8.50 -10.23 11.95
N GLY A 27 -8.95 -9.37 12.87
CA GLY A 27 -8.19 -8.92 14.03
C GLY A 27 -7.56 -7.52 13.97
N LEU A 28 -7.71 -6.75 12.87
CA LEU A 28 -7.30 -5.33 12.88
C LEU A 28 -8.43 -4.43 13.38
N PRO A 29 -8.25 -3.71 14.51
CA PRO A 29 -9.25 -2.76 15.00
C PRO A 29 -9.60 -1.73 13.93
N MET A 30 -10.90 -1.44 13.79
CA MET A 30 -11.36 -0.39 12.87
C MET A 30 -10.95 1.01 13.33
N GLN A 31 -10.59 1.17 14.61
CA GLN A 31 -10.21 2.46 15.22
C GLN A 31 -8.74 2.82 14.99
N LEU A 32 -7.96 2.00 14.27
CA LEU A 32 -6.58 2.33 13.97
C LEU A 32 -6.50 3.50 12.96
N PRO A 33 -5.51 4.40 13.10
CA PRO A 33 -5.19 5.36 12.05
C PRO A 33 -4.94 4.66 10.70
N ALA A 34 -5.28 5.35 9.60
CA ALA A 34 -5.27 4.75 8.26
C ALA A 34 -3.89 4.20 7.88
N LEU A 35 -2.80 4.93 8.14
CA LEU A 35 -1.44 4.49 7.79
C LEU A 35 -1.00 3.28 8.62
N ILE A 36 -1.31 3.27 9.92
CA ILE A 36 -1.05 2.07 10.76
C ILE A 36 -1.86 0.88 10.25
N ARG A 37 -3.13 1.10 9.90
CA ARG A 37 -3.99 0.03 9.41
C ARG A 37 -3.42 -0.56 8.12
N ALA A 38 -3.06 0.27 7.13
CA ALA A 38 -2.42 -0.13 5.88
C ALA A 38 -1.13 -0.93 6.14
N GLN A 39 -0.24 -0.41 6.99
CA GLN A 39 1.01 -1.08 7.34
C GLN A 39 0.75 -2.49 7.93
N ARG A 40 -0.25 -2.63 8.81
CA ARG A 40 -0.66 -3.93 9.36
C ARG A 40 -1.29 -4.87 8.34
N MET A 41 -2.03 -4.35 7.35
CA MET A 41 -2.57 -5.19 6.27
C MET A 41 -1.43 -5.83 5.48
N GLN A 42 -0.42 -5.04 5.15
CA GLN A 42 0.73 -5.47 4.36
C GLN A 42 1.65 -6.40 5.15
N GLU A 43 1.86 -6.17 6.46
CA GLU A 43 2.54 -7.13 7.34
C GLU A 43 1.84 -8.50 7.34
N LYS A 44 0.50 -8.53 7.34
CA LYS A 44 -0.25 -9.79 7.26
C LYS A 44 -0.10 -10.46 5.89
N ALA A 45 -0.15 -9.69 4.81
CA ALA A 45 0.07 -10.18 3.46
C ALA A 45 1.46 -10.84 3.32
N ALA A 46 2.49 -10.18 3.84
CA ALA A 46 3.85 -10.71 3.83
C ALA A 46 4.00 -12.02 4.61
N ASN A 47 3.36 -12.12 5.79
CA ASN A 47 3.39 -13.33 6.61
C ASN A 47 2.77 -14.56 5.93
N VAL A 48 1.91 -14.37 4.93
CA VAL A 48 1.33 -15.48 4.13
C VAL A 48 2.02 -15.65 2.77
N GLY A 49 3.14 -14.98 2.55
CA GLY A 49 3.97 -15.09 1.34
C GLY A 49 3.69 -14.07 0.25
N PHE A 50 2.84 -13.07 0.50
CA PHE A 50 2.59 -11.97 -0.43
C PHE A 50 3.47 -10.77 -0.04
N ASP A 51 4.77 -10.89 -0.32
CA ASP A 51 5.75 -9.81 -0.10
C ASP A 51 6.75 -9.79 -1.26
N TRP A 52 7.27 -8.60 -1.55
CA TRP A 52 8.38 -8.49 -2.48
C TRP A 52 9.69 -8.92 -1.79
N PRO A 53 10.59 -9.65 -2.49
CA PRO A 53 11.83 -10.13 -1.90
C PRO A 53 12.82 -9.02 -1.57
N GLU A 54 12.70 -7.86 -2.22
CA GLU A 54 13.51 -6.68 -1.91
C GLU A 54 12.74 -5.37 -2.13
N TRP A 55 13.22 -4.30 -1.49
CA TRP A 55 12.58 -2.98 -1.54
C TRP A 55 12.50 -2.40 -2.95
N LYS A 56 13.39 -2.79 -3.87
CA LYS A 56 13.40 -2.26 -5.24
C LYS A 56 12.13 -2.62 -6.00
N LEU A 57 11.63 -3.84 -5.83
CA LEU A 57 10.39 -4.29 -6.48
C LEU A 57 9.16 -3.60 -5.88
N ALA A 58 9.16 -3.37 -4.56
CA ALA A 58 8.14 -2.54 -3.93
C ALA A 58 8.18 -1.09 -4.43
N TRP A 59 9.38 -0.58 -4.76
CA TRP A 59 9.56 0.74 -5.35
C TRP A 59 9.08 0.79 -6.80
N GLU A 60 9.36 -0.23 -7.60
CA GLU A 60 8.84 -0.34 -8.98
C GLU A 60 7.31 -0.33 -8.99
N LYS A 61 6.67 -1.02 -8.04
CA LYS A 61 5.21 -0.96 -7.88
C LYS A 61 4.75 0.45 -7.47
N LEU A 62 5.47 1.15 -6.60
CA LEU A 62 5.16 2.56 -6.29
C LEU A 62 5.26 3.46 -7.54
N ASP A 63 6.26 3.24 -8.40
CA ASP A 63 6.40 3.98 -9.66
C ASP A 63 5.22 3.70 -10.62
N GLU A 64 4.67 2.49 -10.61
CA GLU A 64 3.46 2.11 -11.35
C GLU A 64 2.22 2.88 -10.86
N GLU A 65 1.91 2.83 -9.56
CA GLU A 65 0.74 3.55 -8.99
C GLU A 65 0.86 5.08 -9.19
N LEU A 66 2.09 5.62 -9.16
CA LEU A 66 2.33 7.04 -9.47
C LEU A 66 2.01 7.39 -10.93
N GLN A 67 2.23 6.45 -11.85
CA GLN A 67 1.85 6.62 -13.26
C GLN A 67 0.34 6.53 -13.46
N GLU A 68 -0.34 5.65 -12.73
CA GLU A 68 -1.80 5.52 -12.75
C GLU A 68 -2.47 6.77 -12.18
N PHE A 69 -2.03 7.23 -11.01
CA PHE A 69 -2.49 8.51 -10.45
C PHE A 69 -2.26 9.70 -11.38
N ARG A 70 -1.14 9.71 -12.11
CA ARG A 70 -0.88 10.74 -13.12
C ARG A 70 -1.87 10.67 -14.28
N GLN A 71 -2.27 9.49 -14.73
CA GLN A 71 -3.29 9.33 -15.76
C GLN A 71 -4.67 9.77 -15.26
N ALA A 72 -5.04 9.41 -14.03
CA ALA A 72 -6.28 9.85 -13.40
C ALA A 72 -6.38 11.38 -13.30
N LEU A 73 -5.27 12.07 -13.00
CA LEU A 73 -5.18 13.53 -13.03
C LEU A 73 -5.51 14.13 -14.40
N GLU A 74 -5.18 13.44 -15.50
CA GLU A 74 -5.47 13.87 -16.87
C GLU A 74 -6.92 13.57 -17.28
N ASN A 75 -7.50 12.46 -16.79
CA ASN A 75 -8.87 12.05 -17.08
C ASN A 75 -9.92 12.91 -16.36
N GLY A 76 -9.61 13.37 -15.14
CA GLY A 76 -10.46 14.26 -14.35
C GLY A 76 -11.68 13.58 -13.72
N ASP A 77 -11.72 12.26 -13.64
CA ASP A 77 -12.73 11.51 -12.88
C ASP A 77 -12.39 11.58 -11.37
N PRO A 78 -13.24 12.17 -10.52
CA PRO A 78 -12.97 12.30 -9.09
C PRO A 78 -12.85 10.96 -8.34
N ASP A 79 -13.58 9.93 -8.79
CA ASP A 79 -13.56 8.63 -8.12
C ASP A 79 -12.25 7.91 -8.44
N GLU A 80 -11.87 7.85 -9.72
CA GLU A 80 -10.56 7.33 -10.17
C GLU A 80 -9.40 8.07 -9.49
N LEU A 81 -9.48 9.41 -9.40
CA LEU A 81 -8.45 10.21 -8.74
C LEU A 81 -8.28 9.85 -7.25
N SER A 82 -9.39 9.60 -6.55
CA SER A 82 -9.37 9.22 -5.14
C SER A 82 -8.78 7.83 -4.94
N ASP A 83 -9.14 6.88 -5.80
CA ASP A 83 -8.68 5.49 -5.74
C ASP A 83 -7.17 5.42 -5.98
N GLU A 84 -6.69 6.02 -7.09
CA GLU A 84 -5.27 6.01 -7.44
C GLU A 84 -4.40 6.76 -6.42
N PHE A 85 -4.91 7.85 -5.84
CA PHE A 85 -4.20 8.54 -4.77
C PHE A 85 -4.09 7.67 -3.51
N GLY A 86 -5.14 6.91 -3.20
CA GLY A 86 -5.14 5.92 -2.12
C GLY A 86 -4.08 4.85 -2.33
N ASP A 87 -3.97 4.34 -3.56
CA ASP A 87 -3.00 3.31 -3.93
C ASP A 87 -1.55 3.82 -3.87
N VAL A 88 -1.28 5.07 -4.28
CA VAL A 88 0.02 5.72 -4.07
C VAL A 88 0.38 5.76 -2.58
N LEU A 89 -0.55 6.17 -1.71
CA LEU A 89 -0.31 6.20 -0.26
C LEU A 89 -0.07 4.80 0.30
N PHE A 90 -0.84 3.81 -0.15
CA PHE A 90 -0.72 2.43 0.28
C PHE A 90 0.63 1.82 -0.13
N SER A 91 1.05 2.02 -1.38
CA SER A 91 2.34 1.58 -1.90
C SER A 91 3.51 2.26 -1.19
N LEU A 92 3.41 3.55 -0.85
CA LEU A 92 4.43 4.25 -0.08
C LEU A 92 4.58 3.68 1.35
N VAL A 93 3.46 3.31 2.00
CA VAL A 93 3.49 2.57 3.28
C VAL A 93 4.20 1.23 3.12
N ASN A 94 4.02 0.54 1.98
CA ASN A 94 4.68 -0.74 1.74
C ASN A 94 6.20 -0.58 1.62
N VAL A 95 6.66 0.42 0.88
CA VAL A 95 8.09 0.75 0.80
C VAL A 95 8.66 1.02 2.19
N SER A 96 7.93 1.72 3.06
CA SER A 96 8.41 2.06 4.42
C SER A 96 8.71 0.83 5.28
N ARG A 97 8.00 -0.30 5.05
CA ARG A 97 8.18 -1.55 5.80
C ARG A 97 9.57 -2.15 5.60
N TYR A 98 10.18 -2.01 4.42
CA TYR A 98 11.52 -2.53 4.13
C TYR A 98 12.65 -1.80 4.86
N PHE A 99 12.34 -0.65 5.45
CA PHE A 99 13.29 0.19 6.20
C PHE A 99 12.92 0.29 7.69
N ASP A 100 12.05 -0.60 8.18
CA ASP A 100 11.54 -0.62 9.56
C ASP A 100 10.93 0.72 10.00
N LEU A 101 10.35 1.47 9.05
CA LEU A 101 9.72 2.75 9.32
C LEU A 101 8.25 2.56 9.72
N ASN A 102 7.83 3.21 10.79
CA ASN A 102 6.42 3.37 11.14
C ASN A 102 5.85 4.58 10.36
N ALA A 103 4.94 4.33 9.42
CA ALA A 103 4.46 5.36 8.50
C ALA A 103 3.71 6.49 9.22
N GLU A 104 2.82 6.16 10.16
CA GLU A 104 2.05 7.13 10.94
C GLU A 104 2.94 8.00 11.81
N ASP A 105 3.89 7.40 12.54
CA ASP A 105 4.83 8.14 13.38
C ASP A 105 5.73 9.06 12.54
N SER A 106 6.11 8.61 11.33
CA SER A 106 6.93 9.39 10.39
C SER A 106 6.17 10.61 9.87
N LEU A 107 4.90 10.46 9.51
CA LEU A 107 4.05 11.58 9.11
C LEU A 107 3.78 12.53 10.29
N ARG A 108 3.44 12.00 11.47
CA ARG A 108 3.21 12.79 12.69
C ARG A 108 4.43 13.65 13.06
N LYS A 109 5.64 13.09 12.99
CA LYS A 109 6.90 13.84 13.21
C LYS A 109 7.12 14.94 12.18
N THR A 110 6.63 14.76 10.95
CA THR A 110 6.74 15.76 9.89
C THR A 110 5.74 16.89 10.10
N ASN A 111 4.48 16.56 10.43
CA ASN A 111 3.44 17.55 10.72
C ASN A 111 3.81 18.46 11.90
N ALA A 112 4.40 17.91 12.96
CA ALA A 112 4.86 18.67 14.13
C ALA A 112 5.94 19.73 13.81
N LYS A 113 6.53 19.75 12.61
CA LYS A 113 7.44 20.82 12.18
C LYS A 113 6.71 22.06 11.65
N PHE A 114 5.43 21.92 11.34
CA PHE A 114 4.56 22.96 10.77
C PHE A 114 3.50 23.47 11.76
N GLU A 115 3.43 22.87 12.96
CA GLU A 115 2.61 23.30 14.11
C GLU A 115 3.43 24.23 15.03
#